data_AF-A0A268AA89-F1
#
_entry.id   AF-A0A268AA89-F1
#
_cell.length_a   1.000
_cell.length_b   1.000
_cell.length_c   1.000
_cell.angle_alpha   90.00
_cell.angle_beta   90.00
_cell.angle_gamma   90.00
#
_symmetry.space_group_name_H-M   'P 1'
#
loop_
_entity.id
_entity.type
_entity.pdbx_description
1 polymer ?
#
loop_
_entity_poly.entity_id
_entity_poly.type
_entity_poly.pdbx_seq_one_letter_code
_entity_poly.pdbx_strand_id
1 'polypeptide(L)'
;MKAIVKISSSLLLTAMLLAACGNEESGANFFKENENNWPELDVIKDEIGSDFESVDVENANGNSRVILYKNDGKLQYKSLYILDEKRLKIISVEEHGEEQLYNEVIS
;
A
#
# COMPACT_ATOMS: atom_id res chain seq x y z
N MET A 1 14.74 -19.58 67.28
CA MET A 1 13.66 -20.26 66.53
C MET A 1 13.54 -19.57 65.17
N LYS A 2 14.04 -20.18 64.10
CA LYS A 2 13.92 -19.65 62.73
C LYS A 2 13.27 -20.73 61.88
N ALA A 3 12.09 -20.43 61.36
CA ALA A 3 11.26 -21.37 60.62
C ALA A 3 11.89 -21.68 59.26
N ILE A 4 11.87 -22.96 58.91
CA ILE A 4 12.23 -23.48 57.60
C ILE A 4 10.96 -23.37 56.74
N VAL A 5 11.00 -22.56 55.69
CA VAL A 5 9.97 -22.56 54.64
C VAL A 5 10.54 -23.31 53.44
N LYS A 6 9.96 -24.47 53.15
CA LYS A 6 10.06 -25.18 51.87
C LYS A 6 8.68 -25.13 51.19
N ILE A 7 8.65 -25.47 49.90
CA ILE A 7 7.49 -25.62 48.98
C ILE A 7 7.28 -24.31 48.19
N SER A 8 7.14 -24.25 46.85
CA SER A 8 6.84 -25.20 45.76
C SER A 8 7.29 -24.54 44.44
N SER A 9 8.00 -25.22 43.55
CA SER A 9 7.47 -25.83 42.32
C SER A 9 6.56 -24.94 41.44
N SER A 10 7.08 -24.65 40.25
CA SER A 10 6.38 -24.46 38.96
C SER A 10 5.52 -23.20 38.72
N LEU A 11 5.93 -22.35 37.78
CA LEU A 11 5.34 -22.33 36.43
C LEU A 11 6.13 -21.41 35.48
N LEU A 12 6.21 -21.84 34.22
CA LEU A 12 6.91 -21.25 33.08
C LEU A 12 6.18 -20.05 32.46
N LEU A 13 6.96 -19.28 31.70
CA LEU A 13 6.64 -18.55 30.46
C LEU A 13 5.52 -17.50 30.52
N THR A 14 5.77 -16.26 30.10
CA THR A 14 5.90 -15.96 28.68
C THR A 14 6.50 -14.56 28.50
N ALA A 15 7.60 -14.47 27.76
CA ALA A 15 7.98 -13.21 27.12
C ALA A 15 7.00 -13.02 25.95
N MET A 16 6.02 -12.11 26.12
CA MET A 16 5.26 -11.57 25.00
C MET A 16 6.20 -10.69 24.18
N LEU A 17 6.90 -11.28 23.22
CA LEU A 17 7.34 -10.53 22.06
C LEU A 17 6.10 -10.30 21.19
N LEU A 18 5.57 -9.08 21.24
CA LEU A 18 4.67 -8.58 20.21
C LEU A 18 5.49 -8.37 18.93
N ALA A 19 5.74 -9.45 18.19
CA ALA A 19 6.06 -9.34 16.77
C ALA A 19 4.75 -9.13 16.01
N ALA A 20 4.24 -7.90 16.06
CA ALA A 20 3.19 -7.43 15.16
C ALA A 20 3.84 -6.65 14.02
N CYS A 21 4.69 -7.31 13.24
CA CYS A 21 5.10 -6.83 11.92
C CYS A 21 4.29 -7.63 10.91
N GLY A 22 3.02 -7.27 10.78
CA GLY A 22 2.11 -7.88 9.83
C GLY A 22 1.76 -6.87 8.76
N ASN A 23 2.46 -6.96 7.62
CA ASN A 23 2.00 -6.50 6.31
C ASN A 23 2.28 -5.05 5.89
N GLU A 24 3.56 -4.63 5.89
CA GLU A 24 3.99 -3.33 5.34
C GLU A 24 4.35 -3.34 3.83
N GLU A 25 4.11 -4.43 3.07
CA GLU A 25 4.75 -4.56 1.74
C GLU A 25 3.82 -4.77 0.54
N SER A 26 2.50 -4.62 0.65
CA SER A 26 1.65 -4.95 -0.51
C SER A 26 1.80 -3.95 -1.67
N GLY A 27 1.81 -2.64 -1.38
CA GLY A 27 1.96 -1.60 -2.39
C GLY A 27 3.35 -1.58 -3.02
N ALA A 28 4.41 -1.52 -2.21
CA ALA A 28 5.78 -1.47 -2.72
C ALA A 28 6.12 -2.68 -3.61
N ASN A 29 5.64 -3.88 -3.25
CA ASN A 29 5.81 -5.07 -4.09
C ASN A 29 5.04 -4.96 -5.41
N PHE A 30 3.82 -4.43 -5.40
CA PHE A 30 3.06 -4.20 -6.64
C PHE A 30 3.83 -3.34 -7.65
N PHE A 31 4.41 -2.21 -7.21
CA PHE A 31 5.19 -1.35 -8.10
C PHE A 31 6.41 -2.09 -8.65
N LYS A 32 7.16 -2.78 -7.80
CA LYS A 32 8.35 -3.55 -8.20
C LYS A 32 8.04 -4.68 -9.17
N GLU A 33 6.92 -5.38 -9.00
CA GLU A 33 6.52 -6.48 -9.89
C GLU A 33 6.06 -5.99 -11.27
N ASN A 34 5.52 -4.77 -11.35
CA ASN A 34 4.85 -4.27 -12.55
C ASN A 34 5.57 -3.11 -13.26
N GLU A 35 6.62 -2.52 -12.67
CA GLU A 35 7.37 -1.37 -13.22
C GLU A 35 7.77 -1.55 -14.69
N ASN A 36 8.18 -2.76 -15.07
CA ASN A 36 8.64 -3.04 -16.44
C ASN A 36 7.51 -3.17 -17.47
N ASN A 37 6.27 -3.41 -17.04
CA ASN A 37 5.14 -3.65 -17.92
C ASN A 37 4.23 -2.43 -18.04
N TRP A 38 4.17 -1.61 -16.98
CA TRP A 38 3.21 -0.53 -16.83
C TRP A 38 3.97 0.80 -16.70
N PRO A 39 4.28 1.47 -17.83
CA PRO A 39 5.14 2.66 -17.85
C PRO A 39 4.60 3.82 -17.00
N GLU A 40 3.29 3.86 -16.73
CA GLU A 40 2.70 4.85 -15.85
C GLU A 40 3.13 4.71 -14.39
N LEU A 41 3.60 3.54 -13.94
CA LEU A 41 3.93 3.32 -12.54
C LEU A 41 5.15 4.11 -12.08
N ASP A 42 6.09 4.39 -12.97
CA ASP A 42 7.24 5.25 -12.66
C ASP A 42 6.76 6.66 -12.30
N VAL A 43 5.89 7.23 -13.14
CA VAL A 43 5.33 8.57 -12.91
C VAL A 43 4.43 8.60 -11.68
N ILE A 44 3.58 7.57 -11.49
CA ILE A 44 2.73 7.47 -10.30
C ILE A 44 3.59 7.42 -9.03
N LYS A 45 4.67 6.63 -9.05
CA LYS A 45 5.59 6.53 -7.92
C LYS A 45 6.28 7.86 -7.60
N ASP A 46 6.66 8.60 -8.63
CA ASP A 46 7.29 9.92 -8.46
C ASP A 46 6.30 10.97 -7.91
N GLU A 47 5.03 10.91 -8.31
CA GLU A 47 4.00 11.88 -7.93
C GLU A 47 3.37 11.61 -6.55
N ILE A 48 3.05 10.35 -6.23
CA ILE A 48 2.29 9.98 -5.02
C ILE A 48 2.97 8.92 -4.15
N GLY A 49 4.16 8.47 -4.51
CA GLY A 49 4.88 7.41 -3.78
C GLY A 49 4.45 6.00 -4.14
N SER A 50 4.95 5.02 -3.38
CA SER A 50 4.68 3.59 -3.60
C SER A 50 4.39 2.82 -2.30
N ASP A 51 4.41 3.51 -1.16
CA ASP A 51 4.24 3.00 0.20
C ASP A 51 2.77 2.91 0.61
N PHE A 52 1.97 2.23 -0.22
CA PHE A 52 0.57 1.99 0.06
C PHE A 52 0.34 0.66 0.79
N GLU A 53 -0.59 0.66 1.75
CA GLU A 53 -1.07 -0.55 2.41
C GLU A 53 -1.70 -1.52 1.42
N SER A 54 -2.47 -1.02 0.44
CA SER A 54 -3.10 -1.81 -0.62
C SER A 54 -3.12 -1.07 -1.96
N VAL A 55 -2.92 -1.82 -3.04
CA VAL A 55 -3.05 -1.35 -4.43
C VAL A 55 -3.99 -2.29 -5.18
N ASP A 56 -5.13 -1.75 -5.61
CA ASP A 56 -6.18 -2.53 -6.27
C ASP A 56 -6.31 -2.12 -7.74
N VAL A 57 -6.25 -3.10 -8.64
CA VAL A 57 -6.45 -2.89 -10.08
C VAL A 57 -7.92 -3.10 -10.42
N GLU A 58 -8.66 -2.01 -10.53
CA GLU A 58 -10.10 -2.04 -10.87
C GLU A 58 -10.33 -2.34 -12.36
N ASN A 59 -9.44 -1.87 -13.22
CA ASN A 59 -9.45 -2.22 -14.63
C ASN A 59 -8.02 -2.34 -15.15
N ALA A 60 -7.76 -3.42 -15.90
CA ALA A 60 -6.58 -3.54 -16.75
C ALA A 60 -6.89 -4.13 -18.13
N ASN A 61 -8.15 -4.09 -18.54
CA ASN A 61 -8.62 -4.61 -19.80
C ASN A 61 -8.99 -3.47 -20.76
N GLY A 62 -8.87 -3.73 -22.06
CA GLY A 62 -9.17 -2.77 -23.11
C GLY A 62 -8.15 -1.64 -23.20
N ASN A 63 -8.61 -0.42 -23.45
CA ASN A 63 -7.77 0.76 -23.68
C ASN A 63 -7.56 1.63 -22.44
N SER A 64 -7.80 1.10 -21.23
CA SER A 64 -7.50 1.84 -20.00
C SER A 64 -7.05 0.95 -18.85
N ARG A 65 -6.24 1.52 -17.96
CA ARG A 65 -5.91 0.96 -16.65
C ARG A 65 -6.40 1.90 -15.55
N VAL A 66 -7.08 1.35 -14.55
CA VAL A 66 -7.57 2.08 -13.38
C VAL A 66 -7.03 1.40 -12.14
N ILE A 67 -6.29 2.15 -11.33
CA ILE A 67 -5.63 1.63 -10.12
C ILE A 67 -6.05 2.50 -8.94
N LEU A 68 -6.34 1.85 -7.81
CA LEU A 68 -6.73 2.46 -6.55
C LEU A 68 -5.64 2.26 -5.52
N TYR A 69 -5.31 3.31 -4.79
CA TYR A 69 -4.24 3.30 -3.77
C TYR A 69 -4.85 3.60 -2.40
N LYS A 70 -4.65 2.70 -1.44
CA LYS A 70 -5.29 2.75 -0.13
C LYS A 70 -4.28 2.68 1.01
N ASN A 71 -4.58 3.43 2.06
CA ASN A 71 -3.92 3.41 3.36
C ASN A 71 -4.97 3.44 4.46
N ASP A 72 -4.74 2.70 5.54
CA ASP A 72 -5.68 2.48 6.63
C ASP A 72 -7.06 2.00 6.14
N GLY A 73 -7.07 1.17 5.09
CA GLY A 73 -8.27 0.72 4.38
C GLY A 73 -9.08 1.83 3.66
N LYS A 74 -8.62 3.08 3.66
CA LYS A 74 -9.26 4.21 2.98
C LYS A 74 -8.61 4.46 1.62
N LEU A 75 -9.43 4.75 0.61
CA LEU A 75 -8.94 5.22 -0.69
C LEU A 75 -8.32 6.61 -0.52
N GLN A 76 -7.07 6.77 -0.95
CA GLN A 76 -6.36 8.06 -0.93
C GLN A 76 -6.16 8.60 -2.34
N TYR A 77 -5.83 7.72 -3.29
CA TYR A 77 -5.60 8.12 -4.68
C TYR A 77 -6.24 7.15 -5.66
N LYS A 78 -6.49 7.66 -6.87
CA LYS A 78 -6.86 6.88 -8.04
C LYS A 78 -6.04 7.35 -9.24
N SER A 79 -5.56 6.40 -10.05
CA SER A 79 -4.98 6.69 -11.35
C SER A 79 -5.86 6.14 -12.48
N LEU A 80 -5.82 6.83 -13.62
CA LEU A 80 -6.39 6.39 -14.88
C LEU A 80 -5.32 6.58 -15.95
N TYR A 81 -4.94 5.50 -16.62
CA TYR A 81 -4.05 5.53 -17.77
C TYR A 81 -4.80 5.08 -19.03
N ILE A 82 -4.80 5.93 -20.07
CA ILE A 82 -5.37 5.61 -21.39
C ILE A 82 -4.23 5.16 -22.29
N LEU A 83 -4.24 3.90 -22.72
CA LEU A 83 -3.07 3.25 -23.35
C LEU A 83 -2.71 3.89 -24.70
N ASP A 84 -3.70 4.05 -25.59
CA ASP A 84 -3.48 4.59 -26.94
C ASP A 84 -3.06 6.06 -26.92
N GLU A 85 -3.54 6.83 -25.95
CA GLU A 85 -3.19 8.25 -25.79
C GLU A 85 -1.92 8.45 -24.97
N LYS A 86 -1.45 7.38 -24.31
CA LYS A 86 -0.46 7.42 -23.24
C LYS A 86 -0.72 8.52 -22.22
N ARG A 87 -1.99 8.78 -21.91
CA ARG A 87 -2.40 9.84 -20.99
C ARG A 87 -2.59 9.27 -19.60
N LEU A 88 -1.85 9.79 -18.63
CA LEU A 88 -2.00 9.48 -17.23
C LEU A 88 -2.72 10.62 -16.51
N LYS A 89 -3.74 10.26 -15.73
CA LYS A 89 -4.37 11.15 -14.75
C LYS A 89 -4.24 10.55 -13.35
N ILE A 90 -3.85 11.37 -12.38
CA ILE A 90 -3.80 11.01 -10.95
C ILE A 90 -4.72 11.96 -10.17
N ILE A 91 -5.54 11.40 -9.29
CA ILE A 91 -6.56 12.11 -8.53
C ILE A 91 -6.39 11.74 -7.05
N SER A 92 -6.27 12.76 -6.19
CA SER A 92 -6.44 12.60 -4.74
C SER A 92 -7.93 12.56 -4.41
N VAL A 93 -8.33 11.66 -3.51
CA VAL A 93 -9.72 11.46 -3.10
C VAL A 93 -9.91 11.67 -1.59
N GLU A 94 -9.13 12.58 -1.01
CA GLU A 94 -9.15 12.91 0.42
C GLU A 94 -10.52 13.38 0.93
N GLU A 95 -10.67 13.48 2.25
CA GLU A 95 -11.93 13.82 2.92
C GLU A 95 -12.56 15.17 2.48
N HIS A 96 -11.79 16.04 1.82
CA HIS A 96 -12.25 17.34 1.34
C HIS A 96 -12.69 17.38 -0.13
N GLY A 97 -12.66 16.23 -0.83
CA GLY A 97 -13.11 16.10 -2.22
C GLY A 97 -12.02 15.61 -3.15
N GLU A 98 -12.34 15.54 -4.44
CA GLU A 98 -11.41 15.09 -5.46
C GLU A 98 -10.52 16.25 -5.97
N GLU A 99 -9.21 16.06 -5.95
CA GLU A 99 -8.23 17.00 -6.53
C GLU A 99 -7.41 16.31 -7.63
N GLN A 100 -7.29 16.95 -8.79
CA GLN A 100 -6.43 16.46 -9.86
C GLN A 100 -4.97 16.84 -9.56
N LEU A 101 -4.14 15.85 -9.30
CA LEU A 101 -2.71 16.04 -9.04
C LEU A 101 -1.89 16.04 -10.34
N TYR A 102 -2.26 15.17 -11.28
CA TYR A 102 -1.52 14.97 -12.53
C TYR A 102 -2.47 14.71 -13.69
N ASN A 103 -2.18 15.24 -14.89
CA ASN A 103 -2.92 14.97 -16.13
C ASN A 103 -2.09 15.29 -17.38
N GLU A 104 -1.21 14.39 -17.76
CA GLU A 104 -0.29 14.60 -18.89
C GLU A 104 -0.15 13.36 -19.77
N VAL A 105 0.37 13.57 -20.99
CA VAL A 105 0.82 12.50 -21.87
C VAL A 105 2.23 12.09 -21.45
N ILE A 106 2.44 10.81 -21.18
CA ILE A 106 3.71 10.24 -20.73
C ILE A 106 4.29 9.34 -21.83
N SER A 107 5.62 9.24 -21.92
CA SER A 107 6.32 8.63 -23.06
C SER A 107 6.79 7.21 -22.81
#